data_AF-A0A5E5P3D1-F1
#
_entry.id   AF-A0A5E5P3D1-F1
#
_cell.length_a   1.000
_cell.length_b   1.000
_cell.length_c   1.000
_cell.angle_alpha   90.00
_cell.angle_beta   90.00
_cell.angle_gamma   90.00
#
_symmetry.space_group_name_H-M   'P 1'
#
loop_
_entity.id
_entity.type
_entity.pdbx_description
1 polymer ?
#
loop_
_entity_poly.entity_id
_entity_poly.type
_entity_poly.pdbx_seq_one_letter_code
_entity_poly.pdbx_strand_id
1 'polypeptide(L)' 'MNLVVLHAFGSYQKGDQITDADKVAAILESEQAAYVVKVAAQEEAGVSKPKPGK' A
#
# COMPACT_ATOMS: atom_id res chain seq x y z
N MET A 1 -6.21 -0.19 9.49
CA MET A 1 -4.78 -0.06 9.14
C MET A 1 -4.62 -0.70 7.79
N ASN A 2 -4.04 0.01 6.83
CA ASN A 2 -4.16 -0.32 5.42
C ASN A 2 -2.74 -0.45 4.87
N LEU A 3 -2.50 -1.38 3.96
CA LEU A 3 -1.22 -1.52 3.29
C LEU A 3 -1.31 -0.95 1.88
N VAL A 4 -0.29 -0.23 1.45
CA VAL A 4 -0.15 0.20 0.05
C VAL A 4 1.00 -0.55 -0.57
N VAL A 5 0.75 -1.15 -1.73
CA VAL A 5 1.72 -1.98 -2.44
C VAL A 5 2.73 -1.09 -3.16
N LEU A 6 4.01 -1.23 -2.84
CA LEU A 6 5.12 -0.52 -3.48
C LEU A 6 5.68 -1.27 -4.69
N HIS A 7 5.62 -2.61 -4.66
CA HIS A 7 6.10 -3.48 -5.72
C HIS A 7 5.01 -4.50 -6.02
N ALA A 8 4.68 -4.74 -7.29
CA ALA A 8 3.67 -5.74 -7.64
C ALA A 8 4.10 -7.14 -7.19
N PHE A 9 3.22 -7.89 -6.53
CA PHE A 9 3.47 -9.28 -6.13
C PHE A 9 2.14 -10.06 -6.14
N GLY A 10 2.19 -11.33 -6.53
CA GLY A 10 0.99 -12.15 -6.66
C GLY A 10 -0.03 -11.49 -7.60
N SER A 11 -1.22 -11.20 -7.08
CA SER A 11 -2.29 -10.48 -7.80
C SER A 11 -2.34 -8.98 -7.50
N TYR A 12 -1.46 -8.48 -6.62
CA TYR A 12 -1.43 -7.09 -6.20
C TYR A 12 -0.48 -6.28 -7.07
N GLN A 13 -0.91 -5.09 -7.47
CA GLN A 13 -0.10 -4.17 -8.28
C GLN A 13 0.43 -3.02 -7.44
N LYS A 14 1.52 -2.39 -7.89
CA LYS A 14 2.03 -1.18 -7.25
C LYS A 14 0.95 -0.09 -7.23
N GLY A 15 0.70 0.46 -6.05
CA GLY A 15 -0.35 1.45 -5.78
C GLY A 15 -1.66 0.85 -5.26
N ASP A 16 -1.80 -0.49 -5.29
CA ASP A 16 -2.98 -1.16 -4.77
C ASP A 16 -3.07 -1.04 -3.24
N GLN A 17 -4.30 -0.93 -2.74
CA GLN A 17 -4.57 -0.74 -1.32
C GLN A 17 -5.21 -1.99 -0.72
N ILE A 18 -4.52 -2.57 0.25
CA ILE A 18 -4.95 -3.75 0.96
C ILE A 18 -5.54 -3.30 2.30
N THR A 19 -6.86 -3.34 2.37
CA THR A 19 -7.63 -2.90 3.53
C THR A 19 -8.17 -4.08 4.35
N ASP A 20 -8.06 -5.29 3.82
CA ASP A 20 -8.55 -6.51 4.44
C ASP A 20 -7.59 -6.97 5.55
N ALA A 21 -8.10 -7.08 6.78
CA ALA A 21 -7.27 -7.36 7.95
C ALA A 21 -6.57 -8.72 7.87
N ASP A 22 -7.22 -9.72 7.27
CA ASP A 22 -6.67 -11.08 7.12
C ASP A 22 -5.52 -11.07 6.11
N LYS A 23 -5.70 -10.38 4.97
CA LYS A 23 -4.63 -10.16 3.99
C LYS A 23 -3.48 -9.34 4.58
N VAL A 24 -3.79 -8.29 5.34
CA VAL A 24 -2.78 -7.44 5.98
C VAL A 24 -1.92 -8.27 6.94
N ALA A 25 -2.53 -9.11 7.78
CA ALA A 25 -1.78 -10.00 8.67
C ALA A 25 -0.90 -10.98 7.89
N ALA A 26 -1.47 -11.68 6.90
CA ALA A 26 -0.75 -12.65 6.08
C ALA A 26 0.46 -12.05 5.34
N ILE A 27 0.33 -10.82 4.83
CA ILE A 27 1.41 -10.11 4.13
C ILE A 27 2.49 -9.67 5.12
N LEU A 28 2.09 -9.20 6.31
CA LEU A 28 3.02 -8.77 7.34
C LEU A 28 3.80 -9.92 7.99
N GLU A 29 3.21 -11.11 8.04
CA GLU A 29 3.88 -12.34 8.47
C GLU A 29 4.77 -12.95 7.38
N SER A 30 4.76 -12.40 6.16
CA SER A 30 5.51 -12.90 5.01
C SER A 30 6.61 -11.92 4.55
N GLU A 31 7.48 -12.38 3.66
CA GLU A 31 8.51 -11.54 3.00
C GLU A 31 7.90 -10.41 2.15
N GLN A 32 6.61 -10.53 1.84
CA GLN A 32 5.85 -9.49 1.13
C GLN A 32 5.70 -8.19 1.94
N ALA A 33 5.94 -8.22 3.25
CA ALA A 33 6.00 -7.03 4.10
C ALA A 33 7.00 -5.97 3.58
N ALA A 34 8.05 -6.39 2.86
CA ALA A 34 9.02 -5.48 2.24
C ALA A 34 8.49 -4.77 0.97
N TYR A 35 7.44 -5.30 0.35
CA TYR A 35 6.83 -4.78 -0.87
C TYR A 35 5.61 -3.90 -0.60
N VAL A 36 5.28 -3.64 0.67
CA VAL A 36 4.13 -2.86 1.09
C VAL A 36 4.53 -1.83 2.15
N VAL A 37 3.73 -0.78 2.28
CA VAL A 37 3.87 0.20 3.36
C VAL A 37 2.60 0.28 4.19
N LYS A 38 2.79 0.34 5.51
CA LYS A 38 1.73 0.55 6.50
C LYS A 38 1.26 2.00 6.45
N VAL A 39 0.01 2.20 6.07
CA VAL A 39 -0.67 3.49 6.14
C VAL A 39 -1.66 3.42 7.31
N ALA A 40 -1.37 4.21 8.33
CA ALA A 40 -2.36 4.48 9.39
C ALA A 40 -3.55 5.17 8.72
N ALA A 41 -4.77 4.72 9.02
CA ALA A 41 -6.00 5.30 8.47
C ALA A 41 -6.30 6.70 9.07
N GLN A 42 -5.28 7.57 9.12
CA GLN A 42 -5.50 9.00 9.27
C GLN A 42 -5.59 9.57 7.86
N GLU A 43 -6.85 9.79 7.48
CA GLU A 43 -7.33 10.87 6.62
C GLU A 43 -6.68 11.00 5.25
N GLU A 44 -7.53 10.97 4.23
CA GLU A 44 -7.25 11.41 2.86
C GLU A 44 -6.11 12.44 2.73
N ALA A 45 -4.89 11.96 2.49
CA ALA A 45 -3.74 12.82 2.22
C ALA A 45 -3.04 12.34 0.95
N GLY A 46 -3.65 12.71 -0.18
CA GLY A 46 -2.90 13.15 -1.34
C GLY A 46 -2.34 12.08 -2.27
N VAL A 47 -3.16 11.67 -3.24
CA VAL A 47 -2.72 11.78 -4.64
C VAL A 47 -2.36 13.25 -4.89
N SER A 48 -1.14 13.63 -4.54
CA SER A 48 -0.49 14.84 -5.04
C SER A 48 0.63 14.37 -5.93
N LYS A 49 0.25 13.92 -7.12
CA LYS A 49 1.16 13.86 -8.27
C LYS A 49 1.68 15.30 -8.45
N PRO A 50 2.97 15.61 -8.24
CA PRO A 50 3.44 16.95 -8.53
C PRO A 50 3.23 17.17 -10.03
N LYS A 51 2.33 18.08 -10.38
CA LYS A 51 2.19 18.62 -11.72
C LYS A 51 3.55 19.26 -12.05
N PRO A 52 4.34 18.77 -13.03
CA PRO A 52 5.51 19.52 -13.42
C PRO A 52 4.99 20.78 -14.11
N GLY A 53 5.09 21.90 -13.43
CA GLY A 53 4.85 23.21 -14.02
C GLY A 53 6.04 23.61 -14.87
N LYS A 54 5.82 23.97 -16.13
CA LYS A 54 6.00 25.32 -16.67
C LYS A 54 5.48 25.36 -18.10
#